data_AF-A0A0Q6R980-F1
#
_entry.id   AF-A0A0Q6R980-F1
#
_cell.length_a   1.000
_cell.length_b   1.000
_cell.length_c   1.000
_cell.angle_alpha   90.00
_cell.angle_beta   90.00
_cell.angle_gamma   90.00
#
_symmetry.space_group_name_H-M   'P 1'
#
loop_
_entity.id
_entity.type
_entity.pdbx_description
1 polymer ?
#
loop_
_entity_poly.entity_id
_entity_poly.type
_entity_poly.pdbx_seq_one_letter_code
_entity_poly.pdbx_strand_id
1 'polypeptide(L)'
;MTPTDARPELATDTVVAAGAVVWKLVDGKVRVLLVHRTQHKDVTIPKGKVDPGETLPQTAVREIQEETGFDVDLGAPLGSVEYTLPNGRPKIVHYWSAEVDPGAAERHSYEANGEILALEWLPIAKAAKHLTYEHDADVLDRFAAQVEAGHARTFALVVLRHGKAMPHEQWDGPDHTRPLLHRGIEQSLSVAGGIAAYGPERLVSSTAARCLSTIGPTAAITGLDVKASATLSQDAWRGDGARVSAAVAKRIAKRQSVVMCSHGPVIPQIIEAAASLGGATITRDLRRSAALGTGEFSVLHFSLESETPWLVAVETHSSGL
;
A
#
# COMPACT_ATOMS: atom_id res chain seq x y z
N MET A 1 -20.29 -45.87 22.41
CA MET A 1 -19.09 -45.04 22.66
C MET A 1 -18.20 -45.14 21.44
N THR A 2 -18.28 -44.16 20.55
CA THR A 2 -17.45 -44.06 19.35
C THR A 2 -16.53 -42.86 19.58
N PRO A 3 -15.20 -43.00 19.48
CA PRO A 3 -14.30 -41.88 19.66
C PRO A 3 -14.49 -40.89 18.53
N THR A 4 -14.81 -39.65 18.88
CA THR A 4 -14.87 -38.50 17.98
C THR A 4 -13.49 -38.29 17.36
N ASP A 5 -13.44 -38.41 16.04
CA ASP A 5 -12.30 -38.06 15.20
C ASP A 5 -12.19 -36.53 15.13
N ALA A 6 -11.56 -35.94 16.15
CA ALA A 6 -11.25 -34.52 16.18
C ALA A 6 -10.03 -34.27 15.27
N ARG A 7 -10.30 -33.84 14.04
CA ARG A 7 -9.29 -33.14 13.23
C ARG A 7 -8.85 -31.89 14.00
N PRO A 8 -7.55 -31.62 14.18
CA PRO A 8 -7.10 -30.40 14.82
C PRO A 8 -7.51 -29.20 13.94
N GLU A 9 -8.33 -28.34 14.53
CA GLU A 9 -8.72 -27.05 13.97
C GLU A 9 -7.49 -26.14 13.99
N LEU A 10 -6.82 -26.01 12.84
CA LEU A 10 -5.71 -25.06 12.66
C LEU A 10 -6.29 -23.64 12.53
N ALA A 11 -6.65 -23.04 13.67
CA ALA A 11 -6.75 -21.58 13.77
C ALA A 11 -5.34 -21.02 13.92
N THR A 12 -4.78 -20.48 12.84
CA THR A 12 -3.45 -19.87 12.82
C THR A 12 -3.48 -18.51 13.53
N ASP A 13 -3.17 -18.48 14.83
CA ASP A 13 -3.11 -17.27 15.67
C ASP A 13 -1.84 -16.42 15.42
N THR A 14 -1.56 -16.14 14.15
CA THR A 14 -0.42 -15.33 13.71
C THR A 14 -0.65 -13.86 14.07
N VAL A 15 0.31 -13.25 14.76
CA VAL A 15 0.31 -11.80 15.01
C VAL A 15 0.76 -11.09 13.73
N VAL A 16 -0.10 -10.27 13.16
CA VAL A 16 0.22 -9.47 11.97
C VAL A 16 0.50 -8.03 12.38
N ALA A 17 1.54 -7.45 11.82
CA ALA A 17 2.00 -6.10 12.09
C ALA A 17 2.48 -5.41 10.82
N ALA A 18 2.54 -4.08 10.85
CA ALA A 18 3.03 -3.26 9.75
C ALA A 18 3.82 -2.06 10.27
N GLY A 19 4.76 -1.57 9.48
CA GLY A 19 5.55 -0.38 9.78
C GLY A 19 6.31 0.13 8.57
N ALA A 20 7.25 1.04 8.79
CA ALA A 20 8.03 1.61 7.70
C ALA A 20 9.44 2.01 8.10
N VAL A 21 10.37 1.89 7.16
CA VAL A 21 11.66 2.60 7.23
C VAL A 21 11.38 4.06 6.89
N VAL A 22 11.17 4.86 7.94
CA VAL A 22 11.01 6.31 7.81
C VAL A 22 12.38 6.93 7.55
N TRP A 23 12.50 7.73 6.50
CA TRP A 23 13.78 8.26 6.05
C TRP A 23 13.68 9.72 5.58
N LYS A 24 14.82 10.39 5.55
CA LYS A 24 14.97 11.76 5.02
C LYS A 24 16.29 11.95 4.30
N LEU A 25 16.34 12.91 3.39
CA LEU A 25 17.56 13.29 2.67
C LEU A 25 18.21 14.52 3.29
N VAL A 26 19.43 14.39 3.82
CA VAL A 26 20.21 15.52 4.37
C VAL A 26 21.54 15.59 3.61
N ASP A 27 21.81 16.71 2.94
CA ASP A 27 23.01 16.92 2.12
C ASP A 27 23.25 15.79 1.10
N GLY A 28 22.17 15.32 0.45
CA GLY A 28 22.22 14.22 -0.51
C GLY A 28 22.48 12.84 0.11
N LYS A 29 22.41 12.71 1.44
CA LYS A 29 22.62 11.46 2.16
C LYS A 29 21.37 11.04 2.92
N VAL A 30 21.02 9.76 2.78
CA VAL A 30 19.86 9.18 3.46
C VAL A 30 20.15 9.01 4.96
N ARG A 31 19.19 9.43 5.78
CA ARG A 31 19.09 9.12 7.21
C ARG A 31 17.78 8.37 7.45
N VAL A 32 17.84 7.31 8.23
CA VAL A 32 16.67 6.51 8.64
C VAL A 32 16.38 6.74 10.12
N LEU A 33 15.11 6.64 10.48
CA LEU A 33 14.61 6.79 11.84
C LEU A 33 14.58 5.43 12.54
N LEU A 34 15.17 5.36 13.73
CA LEU A 34 14.97 4.27 14.68
C LEU A 34 14.21 4.76 15.90
N VAL A 35 13.46 3.85 16.53
CA VAL A 35 12.74 4.09 17.77
C VAL A 35 13.34 3.29 18.93
N HIS A 36 13.51 3.94 20.07
CA HIS A 36 13.96 3.32 21.32
C HIS A 36 12.74 3.03 22.19
N ARG A 37 12.41 1.75 22.43
CA ARG A 37 11.14 1.40 23.10
C ARG A 37 11.34 1.28 24.61
N THR A 38 10.51 1.99 25.37
CA THR A 38 10.61 2.12 26.83
C THR A 38 10.46 0.77 27.54
N GLN A 39 9.43 0.00 27.17
CA GLN A 39 9.05 -1.23 27.88
C GLN A 39 10.01 -2.39 27.60
N HIS A 40 10.44 -2.52 26.35
CA HIS A 40 11.29 -3.62 25.89
C HIS A 40 12.78 -3.31 25.98
N LYS A 41 13.15 -2.03 26.06
CA LYS A 41 14.54 -1.55 26.08
C LYS A 41 15.33 -2.01 24.85
N ASP A 42 14.65 -2.09 23.71
CA ASP A 42 15.19 -2.44 22.40
C ASP A 42 15.14 -1.21 21.47
N VAL A 43 15.90 -1.31 20.37
CA VAL A 43 15.93 -0.33 19.27
C VAL A 43 15.44 -1.04 18.02
N THR A 44 14.37 -0.52 17.42
CA THR A 44 13.72 -1.15 16.25
C THR A 44 13.36 -0.13 15.18
N ILE A 45 12.94 -0.64 14.02
CA ILE A 45 12.17 0.13 13.04
C ILE A 45 10.76 0.34 13.63
N PRO A 46 10.13 1.52 13.45
CA PRO A 46 8.78 1.78 13.94
C PRO A 46 7.75 0.87 13.24
N LYS A 47 6.86 0.26 14.04
CA LYS A 47 5.90 -0.77 13.63
C LYS A 47 5.01 -1.21 14.79
N GLY A 48 3.74 -1.46 14.49
CA GLY A 48 2.82 -2.06 15.45
C GLY A 48 1.78 -2.98 14.81
N LYS A 49 0.81 -3.41 15.61
CA LYS A 49 -0.09 -4.50 15.24
C LYS A 49 -1.23 -3.99 14.38
N VAL A 50 -1.72 -4.84 13.48
CA VAL A 50 -2.92 -4.53 12.71
C VAL A 50 -4.13 -4.53 13.65
N ASP A 51 -4.87 -3.42 13.64
CA ASP A 51 -6.14 -3.32 14.34
C ASP A 51 -7.28 -3.97 13.53
N PRO A 52 -8.34 -4.46 14.20
CA PRO A 52 -9.46 -5.09 13.50
C PRO A 52 -10.04 -4.20 12.39
N GLY A 53 -10.03 -4.73 11.16
CA GLY A 53 -10.57 -4.05 9.97
C GLY A 53 -9.60 -3.13 9.24
N GLU A 54 -8.39 -2.91 9.77
CA GLU A 54 -7.35 -2.17 9.06
C GLU A 54 -6.69 -2.99 7.95
N THR A 55 -6.22 -2.28 6.93
CA THR A 55 -5.28 -2.84 5.95
C THR A 55 -3.84 -2.65 6.44
N LEU A 56 -2.91 -3.49 5.98
CA LEU A 56 -1.49 -3.34 6.32
C LEU A 56 -0.92 -1.94 6.02
N PRO A 57 -1.18 -1.32 4.85
CA PRO A 57 -0.69 0.03 4.57
C PRO A 57 -1.27 1.08 5.52
N GLN A 58 -2.56 0.96 5.87
CA GLN A 58 -3.19 1.85 6.85
C GLN A 58 -2.54 1.71 8.22
N THR A 59 -2.34 0.46 8.69
CA THR A 59 -1.66 0.18 9.95
C THR A 59 -0.26 0.77 9.96
N ALA A 60 0.52 0.61 8.88
CA ALA A 60 1.87 1.18 8.82
C ALA A 60 1.86 2.69 9.08
N VAL A 61 1.03 3.46 8.35
CA VAL A 61 0.97 4.93 8.51
C VAL A 61 0.48 5.33 9.90
N ARG A 62 -0.55 4.65 10.42
CA ARG A 62 -1.06 4.88 11.78
C ARG A 62 0.03 4.67 12.83
N GLU A 63 0.74 3.54 12.76
CA GLU A 63 1.80 3.20 13.73
C GLU A 63 2.99 4.15 13.63
N ILE A 64 3.38 4.58 12.42
CA ILE A 64 4.40 5.64 12.28
C ILE A 64 3.93 6.92 12.98
N GLN A 65 2.68 7.33 12.78
CA GLN A 65 2.14 8.52 13.43
C GLN A 65 2.11 8.38 14.96
N GLU A 66 1.67 7.23 15.49
CA GLU A 66 1.55 7.01 16.93
C GLU A 66 2.92 6.93 17.62
N GLU A 67 3.88 6.23 17.02
CA GLU A 67 5.21 6.01 17.61
C GLU A 67 6.15 7.21 17.41
N THR A 68 5.97 7.99 16.33
CA THR A 68 6.95 8.99 15.92
C THR A 68 6.39 10.39 15.70
N GLY A 69 5.07 10.53 15.61
CA GLY A 69 4.39 11.80 15.33
C GLY A 69 4.55 12.30 13.89
N PHE A 70 5.10 11.48 12.97
CA PHE A 70 5.21 11.83 11.56
C PHE A 70 4.01 11.35 10.75
N ASP A 71 3.38 12.27 10.03
CA ASP A 71 2.48 11.95 8.93
C ASP A 71 3.31 11.59 7.70
N VAL A 72 3.07 10.41 7.13
CA VAL A 72 3.84 9.87 6.01
C VAL A 72 2.96 9.27 4.93
N ASP A 73 3.46 9.32 3.70
CA ASP A 73 2.96 8.52 2.59
C ASP A 73 3.92 7.36 2.33
N LEU A 74 3.38 6.17 2.08
CA LEU A 74 4.17 4.98 1.81
C LEU A 74 4.74 5.00 0.38
N GLY A 75 6.04 4.72 0.30
CA GLY A 75 6.76 4.37 -0.92
C GLY A 75 6.76 2.86 -1.17
N ALA A 76 7.79 2.37 -1.86
CA ALA A 76 7.89 0.97 -2.25
C ALA A 76 7.98 0.01 -1.04
N PRO A 77 7.41 -1.21 -1.14
CA PRO A 77 7.52 -2.22 -0.11
C PRO A 77 8.96 -2.71 0.08
N LEU A 78 9.30 -3.05 1.32
CA LEU A 78 10.59 -3.62 1.75
C LEU A 78 10.45 -5.09 2.18
N GLY A 79 9.31 -5.70 1.84
CA GLY A 79 8.99 -7.09 2.16
C GLY A 79 8.56 -7.28 3.61
N SER A 80 8.59 -8.52 4.07
CA SER A 80 8.23 -8.90 5.43
C SER A 80 9.38 -9.57 6.17
N VAL A 81 9.21 -9.65 7.49
CA VAL A 81 10.02 -10.45 8.41
C VAL A 81 9.10 -11.34 9.23
N GLU A 82 9.50 -12.58 9.44
CA GLU A 82 8.73 -13.58 10.19
C GLU A 82 9.58 -14.12 11.34
N TYR A 83 9.00 -14.16 12.55
CA TYR A 83 9.66 -14.70 13.72
C TYR A 83 8.66 -15.18 14.76
N THR A 84 9.12 -16.01 15.70
CA THR A 84 8.27 -16.56 16.76
C THR A 84 8.39 -15.72 18.02
N LEU A 85 7.25 -15.32 18.59
CA LEU A 85 7.18 -14.61 19.87
C LEU A 85 7.55 -15.53 21.04
N PRO A 86 7.94 -14.97 22.21
CA PRO A 86 8.27 -15.78 23.40
C PRO A 86 7.14 -16.73 23.86
N ASN A 87 5.89 -16.41 23.53
CA ASN A 87 4.72 -17.24 23.83
C ASN A 87 4.45 -18.33 22.76
N GLY A 88 5.36 -18.52 21.80
CA GLY A 88 5.27 -19.52 20.73
C GLY A 88 4.42 -19.13 19.52
N ARG A 89 3.75 -17.96 19.54
CA ARG A 89 2.94 -17.51 18.41
C ARG A 89 3.82 -17.00 17.27
N PRO A 90 3.52 -17.35 16.00
CA PRO A 90 4.19 -16.73 14.86
C PRO A 90 3.80 -15.25 14.77
N LYS A 91 4.76 -14.42 14.36
CA LYS A 91 4.56 -13.00 14.06
C LYS A 91 5.14 -12.68 12.69
N ILE A 92 4.38 -11.94 11.89
CA ILE A 92 4.81 -11.38 10.62
C ILE A 92 4.69 -9.85 10.67
N VAL A 93 5.72 -9.15 10.18
CA VAL A 93 5.72 -7.69 10.03
C VAL A 93 5.98 -7.34 8.58
N HIS A 94 5.13 -6.48 8.00
CA HIS A 94 5.31 -5.93 6.67
C HIS A 94 5.88 -4.52 6.73
N TYR A 95 6.85 -4.21 5.88
CA TYR A 95 7.53 -2.92 5.87
C TYR A 95 7.46 -2.23 4.51
N TRP A 96 7.37 -0.90 4.55
CA TRP A 96 7.48 0.01 3.40
C TRP A 96 8.59 1.04 3.65
N SER A 97 9.01 1.75 2.59
CA SER A 97 9.75 3.00 2.76
C SER A 97 8.78 4.16 2.97
N ALA A 98 9.17 5.19 3.73
CA ALA A 98 8.37 6.38 3.95
C ALA A 98 9.29 7.61 4.06
N GLU A 99 9.16 8.57 3.15
CA GLU A 99 9.98 9.79 3.20
C GLU A 99 9.31 10.87 4.05
N VAL A 100 10.09 11.58 4.87
CA VAL A 100 9.65 12.82 5.52
C VAL A 100 10.48 14.01 5.05
N ASP A 101 9.86 15.18 5.02
CA ASP A 101 10.57 16.43 4.78
C ASP A 101 11.66 16.64 5.85
N PRO A 102 12.92 16.88 5.46
CA PRO A 102 14.01 17.07 6.42
C PRO A 102 13.77 18.24 7.38
N GLY A 103 13.18 19.33 6.89
CA GLY A 103 12.85 20.50 7.71
C GLY A 103 11.73 20.22 8.71
N ALA A 104 10.71 19.47 8.32
CA ALA A 104 9.66 19.01 9.21
C ALA A 104 10.24 18.09 10.29
N ALA A 105 11.12 17.16 9.91
CA ALA A 105 11.80 16.26 10.84
C ALA A 105 12.72 16.98 11.84
N GLU A 106 13.30 18.13 11.47
CA GLU A 106 14.09 18.96 12.38
C GLU A 106 13.24 19.80 13.34
N ARG A 107 12.08 20.29 12.87
CA ARG A 107 11.14 21.07 13.69
C ARG A 107 10.27 20.19 14.57
N HIS A 108 10.18 18.90 14.29
CA HIS A 108 9.37 17.96 15.03
C HIS A 108 9.91 17.79 16.46
N SER A 109 9.17 18.31 17.43
CA SER A 109 9.43 18.09 18.85
C SER A 109 8.76 16.79 19.28
N TYR A 110 9.55 15.72 19.35
CA TYR A 110 9.07 14.45 19.88
C TYR A 110 9.08 14.47 21.41
N GLU A 111 7.96 14.09 22.02
CA GLU A 111 7.86 13.86 23.46
C GLU A 111 7.76 12.37 23.74
N ALA A 112 8.62 11.88 24.65
CA ALA A 112 8.61 10.48 25.05
C ALA A 112 7.22 10.08 25.60
N ASN A 113 6.74 8.93 25.16
CA ASN A 113 5.47 8.37 25.62
C ASN A 113 5.69 7.01 26.31
N GLY A 114 4.60 6.36 26.74
CA GLY A 114 4.66 5.09 27.46
C GLY A 114 5.26 3.92 26.66
N GLU A 115 5.39 4.07 25.35
CA GLU A 115 5.89 3.06 24.42
C GLU A 115 7.27 3.42 23.86
N ILE A 116 7.46 4.64 23.37
CA ILE A 116 8.69 5.10 22.71
C ILE A 116 9.38 6.19 23.55
N LEU A 117 10.62 5.89 23.97
CA LEU A 117 11.47 6.75 24.78
C LEU A 117 12.15 7.84 23.95
N ALA A 118 12.63 7.48 22.75
CA ALA A 118 13.42 8.38 21.92
C ALA A 118 13.36 7.99 20.44
N LEU A 119 13.56 9.00 19.59
CA LEU A 119 13.74 8.87 18.16
C LEU A 119 15.20 9.17 17.80
N GLU A 120 15.76 8.40 16.87
CA GLU A 120 17.15 8.58 16.44
C GLU A 120 17.32 8.51 14.92
N TRP A 121 17.95 9.53 14.34
CA TRP A 121 18.23 9.61 12.90
C TRP A 121 19.67 9.17 12.58
N LEU A 122 19.82 8.04 11.89
CA LEU A 122 21.13 7.44 11.60
C LEU A 122 21.36 7.22 10.10
N PRO A 123 22.61 7.28 9.60
CA PRO A 123 22.95 6.71 8.30
C PRO A 123 22.61 5.21 8.28
N ILE A 124 22.18 4.68 7.14
CA ILE A 124 21.71 3.29 7.00
C ILE A 124 22.70 2.28 7.61
N ALA A 125 23.98 2.36 7.26
CA ALA A 125 25.01 1.45 7.75
C ALA A 125 25.25 1.52 9.28
N LYS A 126 24.92 2.65 9.93
CA LYS A 126 24.96 2.77 11.38
C LYS A 126 23.68 2.25 12.01
N ALA A 127 22.53 2.55 11.41
CA ALA A 127 21.22 2.07 11.86
C ALA A 127 21.19 0.53 11.90
N ALA A 128 21.68 -0.14 10.85
CA ALA A 128 21.75 -1.60 10.80
C ALA A 128 22.55 -2.22 11.97
N LYS A 129 23.57 -1.52 12.47
CA LYS A 129 24.37 -1.96 13.62
C LYS A 129 23.77 -1.57 14.97
N HIS A 130 22.81 -0.66 14.98
CA HIS A 130 22.18 -0.15 16.20
C HIS A 130 20.87 -0.88 16.53
N LEU A 131 20.24 -1.48 15.52
CA LEU A 131 19.07 -2.34 15.69
C LEU A 131 19.37 -3.51 16.63
N THR A 132 18.43 -3.78 17.54
CA THR A 132 18.55 -4.90 18.49
C THR A 132 18.34 -6.25 17.83
N TYR A 133 17.57 -6.29 16.75
CA TYR A 133 17.19 -7.52 16.06
C TYR A 133 17.77 -7.59 14.64
N GLU A 134 18.37 -8.72 14.31
CA GLU A 134 18.98 -8.98 12.99
C GLU A 134 17.95 -8.90 11.85
N HIS A 135 16.72 -9.39 12.07
CA HIS A 135 15.68 -9.33 11.04
C HIS A 135 15.27 -7.90 10.66
N ASP A 136 15.38 -6.92 11.57
CA ASP A 136 15.14 -5.52 11.21
C ASP A 136 16.30 -4.96 10.34
N ALA A 137 17.52 -5.48 10.50
CA ALA A 137 18.66 -5.08 9.66
C ALA A 137 18.49 -5.56 8.21
N ASP A 138 17.92 -6.76 8.00
CA ASP A 138 17.58 -7.25 6.65
C ASP A 138 16.64 -6.29 5.89
N VAL A 139 15.72 -5.63 6.61
CA VAL A 139 14.82 -4.61 6.04
C VAL A 139 15.60 -3.38 5.60
N LEU A 140 16.57 -2.94 6.40
CA LEU A 140 17.46 -1.83 6.04
C LEU A 140 18.36 -2.16 4.85
N ASP A 141 18.83 -3.40 4.72
CA ASP A 141 19.62 -3.83 3.56
C ASP A 141 18.81 -3.78 2.27
N ARG A 142 17.53 -4.21 2.31
CA ARG A 142 16.60 -4.07 1.17
C ARG A 142 16.37 -2.60 0.82
N PHE A 143 16.24 -1.72 1.82
CA PHE A 143 16.11 -0.29 1.59
C PHE A 143 17.40 0.32 1.03
N ALA A 144 18.57 -0.08 1.53
CA ALA A 144 19.87 0.34 1.01
C ALA A 144 19.99 0.02 -0.48
N ALA A 145 19.60 -1.18 -0.89
CA ALA A 145 19.60 -1.58 -2.29
C ALA A 145 18.67 -0.70 -3.15
N GLN A 146 17.51 -0.28 -2.64
CA GLN A 146 16.64 0.68 -3.34
C GLN A 146 17.30 2.06 -3.46
N VAL A 147 17.98 2.54 -2.42
CA VAL A 147 18.72 3.82 -2.44
C VAL A 147 19.86 3.78 -3.45
N GLU A 148 20.67 2.71 -3.44
CA GLU A 148 21.79 2.53 -4.36
C GLU A 148 21.33 2.44 -5.83
N ALA A 149 20.16 1.86 -6.08
CA ALA A 149 19.54 1.81 -7.40
C ALA A 149 18.88 3.13 -7.82
N GLY A 150 18.88 4.18 -6.99
CA GLY A 150 18.20 5.45 -7.29
C GLY A 150 16.67 5.35 -7.24
N HIS A 151 16.14 4.40 -6.47
CA HIS A 151 14.72 4.06 -6.38
C HIS A 151 14.11 4.31 -4.99
N ALA A 152 14.77 5.11 -4.15
CA ALA A 152 14.29 5.43 -2.81
C ALA A 152 12.97 6.22 -2.83
N ARG A 153 12.85 7.19 -3.75
CA ARG A 153 11.62 7.95 -3.97
C ARG A 153 10.77 7.28 -5.05
N THR A 154 9.53 6.98 -4.70
CA THR A 154 8.56 6.41 -5.63
C THR A 154 7.23 7.17 -5.59
N PHE A 155 6.47 7.09 -6.67
CA PHE A 155 5.06 7.47 -6.70
C PHE A 155 4.20 6.26 -7.08
N ALA A 156 2.96 6.24 -6.63
CA ALA A 156 2.09 5.09 -6.71
C ALA A 156 1.02 5.22 -7.81
N LEU A 157 0.90 4.21 -8.68
CA LEU A 157 -0.33 3.97 -9.43
C LEU A 157 -1.14 2.90 -8.70
N VAL A 158 -2.20 3.32 -8.02
CA VAL A 158 -3.14 2.42 -7.34
C VAL A 158 -4.27 2.05 -8.30
N VAL A 159 -4.45 0.75 -8.55
CA VAL A 159 -5.52 0.23 -9.40
C VAL A 159 -6.55 -0.48 -8.52
N LEU A 160 -7.76 0.07 -8.45
CA LEU A 160 -8.83 -0.40 -7.56
C LEU A 160 -9.93 -1.09 -8.37
N ARG A 161 -10.29 -2.33 -8.02
CA ARG A 161 -11.51 -2.93 -8.53
C ARG A 161 -12.70 -2.48 -7.71
N HIS A 162 -13.80 -2.13 -8.38
CA HIS A 162 -15.04 -1.81 -7.66
C HIS A 162 -15.45 -2.93 -6.68
N GLY A 163 -16.10 -2.54 -5.58
CA GLY A 163 -16.65 -3.47 -4.58
C GLY A 163 -17.75 -4.36 -5.16
N LYS A 164 -18.20 -5.34 -4.38
CA LYS A 164 -19.28 -6.24 -4.80
C LYS A 164 -20.55 -5.45 -5.15
N ALA A 165 -20.97 -5.53 -6.41
CA ALA A 165 -22.18 -4.89 -6.93
C ALA A 165 -23.33 -5.89 -7.05
N MET A 166 -24.56 -5.37 -7.19
CA MET A 166 -25.74 -6.20 -7.48
C MET A 166 -25.51 -7.03 -8.74
N PRO A 167 -25.91 -8.32 -8.79
CA PRO A 167 -25.80 -9.13 -10.01
C PRO A 167 -26.52 -8.47 -11.20
N HIS A 168 -26.00 -8.69 -12.41
CA HIS A 168 -26.57 -8.05 -13.61
C HIS A 168 -28.00 -8.53 -13.87
N GLU A 169 -28.25 -9.81 -13.61
CA GLU A 169 -29.52 -10.50 -13.80
C GLU A 169 -30.62 -10.01 -12.83
N GLN A 170 -30.23 -9.26 -11.79
CA GLN A 170 -31.12 -8.75 -10.75
C GLN A 170 -31.26 -7.22 -10.82
N TRP A 171 -30.83 -6.60 -11.92
CA TRP A 171 -30.91 -5.16 -12.11
C TRP A 171 -31.63 -4.81 -13.42
N ASP A 172 -32.76 -4.15 -13.28
CA ASP A 172 -33.62 -3.79 -14.43
C ASP A 172 -33.13 -2.54 -15.19
N GLY A 173 -32.11 -1.84 -14.67
CA GLY A 173 -31.53 -0.65 -15.29
C GLY A 173 -30.31 -0.93 -16.17
N PRO A 174 -29.74 0.10 -16.82
CA PRO A 174 -28.47 -0.03 -17.53
C PRO A 174 -27.34 -0.55 -16.62
N ASP A 175 -26.43 -1.39 -17.12
CA ASP A 175 -25.40 -2.01 -16.28
C ASP A 175 -24.56 -1.00 -15.49
N HIS A 176 -24.22 0.14 -16.10
CA HIS A 176 -23.40 1.17 -15.46
C HIS A 176 -24.11 1.87 -14.29
N THR A 177 -25.43 1.74 -14.14
CA THR A 177 -26.17 2.30 -13.00
C THR A 177 -26.24 1.34 -11.81
N ARG A 178 -25.76 0.09 -11.94
CA ARG A 178 -25.77 -0.88 -10.83
C ARG A 178 -25.04 -0.35 -9.60
N PRO A 179 -25.70 -0.34 -8.43
CA PRO A 179 -25.08 0.07 -7.18
C PRO A 179 -24.27 -1.07 -6.54
N LEU A 180 -23.52 -0.69 -5.50
CA LEU A 180 -22.89 -1.65 -4.60
C LEU A 180 -23.94 -2.38 -3.75
N LEU A 181 -23.66 -3.64 -3.42
CA LEU A 181 -24.33 -4.34 -2.33
C LEU A 181 -23.74 -3.88 -0.99
N HIS A 182 -24.39 -4.23 0.13
CA HIS A 182 -23.87 -3.95 1.47
C HIS A 182 -22.41 -4.40 1.65
N ARG A 183 -22.10 -5.65 1.27
CA ARG A 183 -20.72 -6.14 1.24
C ARG A 183 -19.79 -5.25 0.41
N GLY A 184 -20.23 -4.74 -0.73
CA GLY A 184 -19.42 -3.85 -1.55
C GLY A 184 -19.13 -2.50 -0.88
N ILE A 185 -20.07 -2.00 -0.06
CA ILE A 185 -19.88 -0.80 0.76
C ILE A 185 -18.86 -1.08 1.86
N GLU A 186 -18.96 -2.21 2.57
CA GLU A 186 -17.99 -2.61 3.60
C GLU A 186 -16.58 -2.75 3.00
N GLN A 187 -16.46 -3.38 1.83
CA GLN A 187 -15.19 -3.51 1.11
C GLN A 187 -14.60 -2.14 0.77
N SER A 188 -15.44 -1.24 0.26
CA SER A 188 -15.06 0.12 -0.11
C SER A 188 -14.54 0.93 1.09
N LEU A 189 -15.20 0.80 2.25
CA LEU A 189 -14.76 1.42 3.50
C LEU A 189 -13.44 0.83 3.99
N SER A 190 -13.32 -0.50 3.98
CA SER A 190 -12.14 -1.23 4.49
C SER A 190 -10.86 -0.84 3.74
N VAL A 191 -10.89 -0.73 2.42
CA VAL A 191 -9.66 -0.42 1.65
C VAL A 191 -9.34 1.07 1.57
N ALA A 192 -10.24 1.95 2.02
CA ALA A 192 -10.11 3.39 1.82
C ALA A 192 -8.86 3.96 2.50
N GLY A 193 -8.62 3.58 3.76
CA GLY A 193 -7.43 3.98 4.52
C GLY A 193 -6.15 3.42 3.92
N GLY A 194 -6.18 2.17 3.45
CA GLY A 194 -5.03 1.54 2.79
C GLY A 194 -4.64 2.21 1.49
N ILE A 195 -5.60 2.69 0.71
CA ILE A 195 -5.33 3.46 -0.51
C ILE A 195 -4.83 4.87 -0.17
N ALA A 196 -5.41 5.51 0.86
CA ALA A 196 -4.99 6.84 1.31
C ALA A 196 -3.55 6.85 1.84
N ALA A 197 -3.07 5.74 2.41
CA ALA A 197 -1.70 5.58 2.90
C ALA A 197 -0.60 5.80 1.84
N TYR A 198 -0.92 5.78 0.54
CA TYR A 198 0.04 6.02 -0.55
C TYR A 198 0.02 7.47 -1.06
N GLY A 199 -0.61 8.40 -0.33
CA GLY A 199 -0.65 9.83 -0.66
C GLY A 199 -1.12 10.14 -2.07
N PRO A 200 -2.26 9.60 -2.55
CA PRO A 200 -2.70 9.90 -3.90
C PRO A 200 -2.99 11.40 -4.06
N GLU A 201 -2.54 11.99 -5.16
CA GLU A 201 -2.83 13.39 -5.53
C GLU A 201 -3.99 13.47 -6.52
N ARG A 202 -4.39 12.32 -7.10
CA ARG A 202 -5.49 12.27 -8.04
C ARG A 202 -6.32 11.00 -7.91
N LEU A 203 -7.64 11.20 -7.89
CA LEU A 203 -8.61 10.11 -8.01
C LEU A 203 -9.26 10.14 -9.40
N VAL A 204 -9.24 8.99 -10.07
CA VAL A 204 -9.91 8.76 -11.36
C VAL A 204 -10.73 7.49 -11.26
N SER A 205 -11.96 7.52 -11.74
CA SER A 205 -12.85 6.37 -11.70
C SER A 205 -13.58 6.19 -13.01
N SER A 206 -13.94 4.95 -13.31
CA SER A 206 -15.00 4.65 -14.28
C SER A 206 -16.27 5.45 -13.95
N THR A 207 -17.05 5.79 -14.98
CA THR A 207 -18.34 6.49 -14.84
C THR A 207 -19.44 5.63 -14.18
N ALA A 208 -19.25 4.31 -14.07
CA ALA A 208 -20.23 3.41 -13.46
C ALA A 208 -20.48 3.71 -11.97
N ALA A 209 -21.73 3.66 -11.54
CA ALA A 209 -22.18 3.95 -10.18
C ALA A 209 -21.40 3.15 -9.13
N ARG A 210 -21.27 1.83 -9.31
CA ARG A 210 -20.44 0.97 -8.43
C ARG A 210 -18.99 1.44 -8.28
N CYS A 211 -18.35 1.93 -9.35
CA CYS A 211 -16.96 2.41 -9.29
C CYS A 211 -16.87 3.74 -8.55
N LEU A 212 -17.82 4.66 -8.80
CA LEU A 212 -17.89 5.94 -8.10
C LEU A 212 -18.18 5.76 -6.61
N SER A 213 -19.10 4.86 -6.24
CA SER A 213 -19.37 4.51 -4.85
C SER A 213 -18.18 3.85 -4.18
N THR A 214 -17.40 3.00 -4.89
CA THR A 214 -16.26 2.29 -4.29
C THR A 214 -15.11 3.24 -3.93
N ILE A 215 -14.82 4.23 -4.77
CA ILE A 215 -13.74 5.18 -4.50
C ILE A 215 -14.17 6.34 -3.58
N GLY A 216 -15.47 6.46 -3.29
CA GLY A 216 -16.05 7.53 -2.49
C GLY A 216 -15.42 7.68 -1.10
N PRO A 217 -15.28 6.59 -0.31
CA PRO A 217 -14.59 6.65 0.99
C PRO A 217 -13.13 7.14 0.89
N THR A 218 -12.38 6.70 -0.12
CA THR A 218 -11.02 7.21 -0.35
C THR A 218 -11.04 8.72 -0.66
N ALA A 219 -12.00 9.19 -1.45
CA ALA A 219 -12.19 10.62 -1.72
C ALA A 219 -12.49 11.42 -0.45
N ALA A 220 -13.31 10.86 0.45
CA ALA A 220 -13.64 11.50 1.73
C ALA A 220 -12.41 11.62 2.65
N ILE A 221 -11.60 10.56 2.76
CA ILE A 221 -10.39 10.55 3.60
C ILE A 221 -9.32 11.51 3.05
N THR A 222 -9.11 11.50 1.73
CA THR A 222 -8.06 12.30 1.07
C THR A 222 -8.48 13.75 0.78
N GLY A 223 -9.77 14.06 0.87
CA GLY A 223 -10.33 15.36 0.46
C GLY A 223 -10.28 15.63 -1.05
N LEU A 224 -10.04 14.61 -1.88
CA LEU A 224 -9.86 14.77 -3.33
C LEU A 224 -11.13 14.54 -4.15
N ASP A 225 -11.31 15.35 -5.19
CA ASP A 225 -12.38 15.15 -6.17
C ASP A 225 -12.12 13.96 -7.11
N VAL A 226 -13.14 13.11 -7.25
CA VAL A 226 -13.12 11.98 -8.18
C VAL A 226 -13.40 12.46 -9.60
N LYS A 227 -12.42 12.29 -10.51
CA LYS A 227 -12.66 12.50 -11.94
C LYS A 227 -13.23 11.25 -12.60
N ALA A 228 -14.50 11.30 -12.96
CA ALA A 228 -15.11 10.26 -13.79
C ALA A 228 -14.50 10.25 -15.21
N SER A 229 -14.23 9.05 -15.73
CA SER A 229 -13.59 8.84 -17.03
C SER A 229 -14.21 7.65 -17.75
N ALA A 230 -14.84 7.90 -18.90
CA ALA A 230 -15.39 6.85 -19.75
C ALA A 230 -14.31 5.88 -20.24
N THR A 231 -13.04 6.31 -20.35
CA THR A 231 -11.91 5.45 -20.74
C THR A 231 -11.68 4.28 -19.79
N LEU A 232 -12.09 4.40 -18.52
CA LEU A 232 -11.97 3.33 -17.52
C LEU A 232 -13.26 2.52 -17.38
N SER A 233 -14.30 2.85 -18.15
CA SER A 233 -15.59 2.14 -18.12
C SER A 233 -15.50 0.81 -18.87
N GLN A 234 -16.21 -0.19 -18.36
CA GLN A 234 -16.42 -1.45 -19.07
C GLN A 234 -17.19 -1.24 -20.39
N ASP A 235 -18.07 -0.25 -20.46
CA ASP A 235 -18.85 0.06 -21.68
C ASP A 235 -17.96 0.55 -22.83
N ALA A 236 -16.81 1.16 -22.50
CA ALA A 236 -15.83 1.64 -23.47
C ALA A 236 -14.70 0.64 -23.72
N TRP A 237 -14.76 -0.55 -23.11
CA TRP A 237 -13.71 -1.55 -23.20
C TRP A 237 -13.56 -2.04 -24.64
N ARG A 238 -12.30 -2.17 -25.07
CA ARG A 238 -11.89 -2.72 -26.36
C ARG A 238 -10.69 -3.62 -26.14
N GLY A 239 -10.62 -4.74 -26.85
CA GLY A 239 -9.53 -5.70 -26.70
C GLY A 239 -8.14 -5.11 -26.96
N ASP A 240 -8.02 -4.06 -27.80
CA ASP A 240 -6.74 -3.40 -28.12
C ASP A 240 -6.12 -2.58 -26.98
N GLY A 241 -6.91 -2.19 -25.96
CA GLY A 241 -6.45 -1.42 -24.81
C GLY A 241 -5.81 -0.05 -25.14
N ALA A 242 -5.89 0.46 -26.37
CA ALA A 242 -5.08 1.61 -26.80
C ALA A 242 -5.43 2.90 -26.04
N ARG A 243 -6.73 3.13 -25.80
CA ARG A 243 -7.21 4.28 -25.03
C ARG A 243 -6.82 4.20 -23.56
N VAL A 244 -6.90 3.01 -22.96
CA VAL A 244 -6.50 2.76 -21.57
C VAL A 244 -5.01 3.00 -21.43
N SER A 245 -4.20 2.45 -22.34
CA SER A 245 -2.75 2.63 -22.37
C SER A 245 -2.35 4.10 -22.47
N ALA A 246 -2.99 4.88 -23.35
CA ALA A 246 -2.74 6.32 -23.44
C ALA A 246 -3.13 7.09 -22.16
N ALA A 247 -4.22 6.69 -21.50
CA ALA A 247 -4.63 7.28 -20.22
C ALA A 247 -3.64 6.97 -19.09
N VAL A 248 -3.14 5.73 -19.02
CA VAL A 248 -2.11 5.30 -18.05
C VAL A 248 -0.80 6.03 -18.31
N ALA A 249 -0.34 6.09 -19.57
CA ALA A 249 0.87 6.82 -19.96
C ALA A 249 0.81 8.30 -19.54
N LYS A 250 -0.33 8.95 -19.76
CA LYS A 250 -0.55 10.34 -19.32
C LYS A 250 -0.44 10.50 -17.80
N ARG A 251 -0.84 9.50 -17.01
CA ARG A 251 -0.76 9.56 -15.55
C ARG A 251 0.65 9.30 -15.05
N ILE A 252 1.32 8.26 -15.54
CA ILE A 252 2.71 7.95 -15.19
C ILE A 252 3.64 9.10 -15.56
N ALA A 253 3.43 9.74 -16.71
CA ALA A 253 4.22 10.91 -17.13
C ALA A 253 4.10 12.12 -16.19
N LYS A 254 3.07 12.19 -15.33
CA LYS A 254 2.92 13.26 -14.33
C LYS A 254 3.75 13.02 -13.08
N ARG A 255 4.19 11.79 -12.82
CA ARG A 255 4.97 11.41 -11.63
C ARG A 255 4.29 11.80 -10.32
N GLN A 256 2.98 11.58 -10.28
CA GLN A 256 2.12 11.86 -9.14
C GLN A 256 1.38 10.60 -8.77
N SER A 257 1.20 10.37 -7.47
CA SER A 257 0.43 9.22 -6.99
C SER A 257 -1.04 9.35 -7.43
N VAL A 258 -1.63 8.29 -7.97
CA VAL A 258 -2.96 8.31 -8.57
C VAL A 258 -3.71 7.01 -8.31
N VAL A 259 -5.01 7.13 -8.03
CA VAL A 259 -5.93 6.00 -7.95
C VAL A 259 -6.76 5.91 -9.22
N MET A 260 -6.86 4.71 -9.78
CA MET A 260 -7.69 4.38 -10.95
C MET A 260 -8.66 3.26 -10.59
N CYS A 261 -9.92 3.62 -10.31
CA CYS A 261 -10.98 2.65 -10.04
C CYS A 261 -11.66 2.16 -11.33
N SER A 262 -11.73 0.85 -11.53
CA SER A 262 -12.23 0.25 -12.77
C SER A 262 -12.85 -1.15 -12.56
N HIS A 263 -12.97 -1.91 -13.64
CA HIS A 263 -13.67 -3.18 -13.74
C HIS A 263 -12.71 -4.34 -14.05
N GLY A 264 -13.11 -5.56 -13.71
CA GLY A 264 -12.30 -6.77 -13.95
C GLY A 264 -11.74 -6.89 -15.38
N PRO A 265 -12.50 -6.62 -16.46
CA PRO A 265 -11.97 -6.70 -17.83
C PRO A 265 -10.98 -5.58 -18.21
N VAL A 266 -11.05 -4.43 -17.54
CA VAL A 266 -10.25 -3.23 -17.87
C VAL A 266 -8.94 -3.20 -17.07
N ILE A 267 -8.96 -3.71 -15.83
CA ILE A 267 -7.81 -3.71 -14.90
C ILE A 267 -6.55 -4.36 -15.52
N PRO A 268 -6.63 -5.52 -16.19
CA PRO A 268 -5.47 -6.09 -16.87
C PRO A 268 -4.82 -5.13 -17.86
N GLN A 269 -5.61 -4.38 -18.64
CA GLN A 269 -5.08 -3.39 -19.58
C GLN A 269 -4.38 -2.22 -18.87
N ILE A 270 -4.88 -1.81 -17.68
CA ILE A 270 -4.24 -0.76 -16.88
C ILE A 270 -2.88 -1.23 -16.39
N ILE A 271 -2.82 -2.42 -15.76
CA ILE A 271 -1.60 -2.96 -15.15
C ILE A 271 -0.57 -3.33 -16.21
N GLU A 272 -0.97 -3.96 -17.32
CA GLU A 272 -0.06 -4.31 -18.41
C GLU A 272 0.52 -3.06 -19.09
N ALA A 273 -0.29 -2.02 -19.32
CA ALA A 273 0.19 -0.76 -19.86
C ALA A 273 1.19 -0.09 -18.90
N ALA A 274 0.86 -0.05 -17.61
CA ALA A 274 1.72 0.54 -16.58
C ALA A 274 3.06 -0.19 -16.45
N ALA A 275 3.03 -1.52 -16.42
CA ALA A 275 4.23 -2.34 -16.33
C ALA A 275 5.12 -2.21 -17.58
N SER A 276 4.52 -2.17 -18.76
CA SER A 276 5.25 -1.98 -20.01
C SER A 276 5.96 -0.61 -20.04
N LEU A 277 5.30 0.45 -19.55
CA LEU A 277 5.90 1.78 -19.42
C LEU A 277 7.04 1.81 -18.40
N GLY A 278 6.93 1.02 -17.34
CA GLY A 278 7.95 0.88 -16.30
C GLY A 278 9.12 -0.05 -16.64
N GLY A 279 9.21 -0.52 -17.89
CA GLY A 279 10.28 -1.43 -18.33
C GLY A 279 10.18 -2.86 -17.79
N ALA A 280 9.05 -3.23 -17.16
CA ALA A 280 8.87 -4.55 -16.59
C ALA A 280 8.45 -5.59 -17.64
N THR A 281 9.02 -6.79 -17.54
CA THR A 281 8.54 -7.94 -18.30
C THR A 281 7.22 -8.42 -17.70
N ILE A 282 6.23 -8.77 -18.55
CA ILE A 282 4.96 -9.33 -18.07
C ILE A 282 5.19 -10.75 -17.52
N THR A 283 5.33 -10.86 -16.20
CA THR A 283 5.50 -12.13 -15.48
C THR A 283 4.16 -12.72 -15.03
N ARG A 284 4.19 -13.95 -14.51
CA ARG A 284 3.01 -14.57 -13.87
C ARG A 284 2.54 -13.79 -12.64
N ASP A 285 3.46 -13.24 -11.86
CA ASP A 285 3.14 -12.48 -10.65
C ASP A 285 2.46 -11.15 -10.99
N LEU A 286 2.95 -10.44 -12.01
CA LEU A 286 2.29 -9.24 -12.51
C LEU A 286 0.86 -9.52 -13.00
N ARG A 287 0.65 -10.64 -13.72
CA ARG A 287 -0.69 -11.07 -14.14
C ARG A 287 -1.60 -11.40 -12.95
N ARG A 288 -1.04 -11.89 -11.84
CA ARG A 288 -1.81 -12.11 -10.60
C ARG A 288 -2.27 -10.78 -10.01
N SER A 289 -1.42 -9.75 -10.00
CA SER A 289 -1.82 -8.40 -9.59
C SER A 289 -2.94 -7.81 -10.48
N ALA A 290 -3.04 -8.24 -11.75
CA ALA A 290 -4.17 -7.88 -12.62
C ALA A 290 -5.47 -8.63 -12.33
N ALA A 291 -5.44 -9.72 -11.57
CA ALA A 291 -6.58 -10.58 -11.28
C ALA A 291 -7.31 -10.19 -9.98
N LEU A 292 -7.50 -8.89 -9.76
CA LEU A 292 -8.11 -8.33 -8.54
C LEU A 292 -9.52 -8.87 -8.30
N GLY A 293 -9.81 -9.34 -7.10
CA GLY A 293 -11.16 -9.55 -6.56
C GLY A 293 -11.93 -8.24 -6.38
N THR A 294 -13.25 -8.32 -6.21
CA THR A 294 -14.04 -7.10 -5.99
C THR A 294 -13.64 -6.44 -4.67
N GLY A 295 -13.36 -5.14 -4.69
CA GLY A 295 -12.89 -4.40 -3.52
C GLY A 295 -11.41 -4.59 -3.20
N GLU A 296 -10.63 -5.26 -4.06
CA GLU A 296 -9.18 -5.36 -3.94
C GLU A 296 -8.48 -4.27 -4.76
N PHE A 297 -7.24 -3.96 -4.41
CA PHE A 297 -6.41 -3.02 -5.16
C PHE A 297 -4.97 -3.51 -5.30
N SER A 298 -4.33 -3.13 -6.40
CA SER A 298 -2.88 -3.27 -6.58
C SER A 298 -2.22 -1.91 -6.55
N VAL A 299 -0.97 -1.87 -6.09
CA VAL A 299 -0.15 -0.67 -6.13
C VAL A 299 1.09 -0.96 -6.95
N LEU A 300 1.32 -0.14 -7.97
CA LEU A 300 2.51 -0.16 -8.79
C LEU A 300 3.36 1.05 -8.42
N HIS A 301 4.56 0.79 -7.91
CA HIS A 301 5.51 1.81 -7.47
C HIS A 301 6.46 2.16 -8.59
N PHE A 302 6.48 3.43 -8.98
CA PHE A 302 7.36 3.93 -10.03
C PHE A 302 8.44 4.83 -9.44
N SER A 303 9.68 4.69 -9.90
CA SER A 303 10.77 5.59 -9.50
C SER A 303 10.45 7.04 -9.87
N LEU A 304 10.61 7.93 -8.89
CA LEU A 304 10.28 9.35 -9.05
C LEU A 304 11.37 10.11 -9.83
N GLU A 305 12.64 9.73 -9.65
CA GLU A 305 13.79 10.53 -10.07
C GLU A 305 14.47 10.04 -11.36
N SER A 306 14.14 8.85 -11.84
CA SER A 306 14.70 8.31 -13.08
C SER A 306 14.27 9.12 -14.31
N GLU A 307 15.07 9.11 -15.38
CA GLU A 307 14.73 9.81 -16.63
C GLU A 307 13.40 9.30 -17.22
N THR A 308 13.22 7.98 -17.24
CA THR A 308 11.96 7.30 -17.53
C THR A 308 11.47 6.58 -16.28
N PRO A 309 10.20 6.76 -15.84
CA PRO A 309 9.69 6.08 -14.66
C PRO A 309 9.85 4.57 -14.76
N TRP A 310 10.58 3.96 -13.82
CA TRP A 310 10.86 2.54 -13.75
C TRP A 310 9.93 1.86 -12.74
N LEU A 311 9.40 0.68 -13.05
CA LEU A 311 8.57 -0.06 -12.10
C LEU A 311 9.45 -0.71 -11.04
N VAL A 312 9.44 -0.15 -9.83
CA VAL A 312 10.23 -0.59 -8.68
C VAL A 312 9.61 -1.82 -8.02
N ALA A 313 8.30 -1.81 -7.82
CA ALA A 313 7.59 -2.88 -7.13
C ALA A 313 6.11 -2.93 -7.50
N VAL A 314 5.49 -4.08 -7.26
CA VAL A 314 4.04 -4.27 -7.33
C VAL A 314 3.57 -5.02 -6.10
N GLU A 315 2.51 -4.54 -5.47
CA GLU A 315 1.83 -5.21 -4.36
C GLU A 315 0.32 -5.27 -4.59
N THR A 316 -0.36 -6.15 -3.86
CA THR A 316 -1.81 -6.36 -3.99
C THR A 316 -2.42 -6.61 -2.63
N HIS A 317 -3.53 -5.91 -2.38
CA HIS A 317 -4.19 -5.81 -1.09
C HIS A 317 -5.66 -6.13 -1.24
N SER A 318 -6.17 -6.95 -0.32
CA SER A 318 -7.57 -7.35 -0.26
C SER A 318 -8.35 -6.57 0.79
N SER A 319 -9.67 -6.48 0.61
CA SER A 319 -10.57 -6.03 1.66
C SER A 319 -10.64 -7.08 2.78
N GLY A 320 -10.23 -6.72 4.00
CA GLY A 320 -10.16 -7.63 5.14
C GLY A 320 -8.91 -8.52 5.14
N LEU A 321 -8.19 -8.51 6.27
CA LEU A 321 -7.42 -9.66 6.75
C LEU A 321 -8.38 -10.64 7.43
#